data_AF-A0A8X6JAC0-F1
#
_entry.id   AF-A0A8X6JAC0-F1
#
_cell.length_a   1.000
_cell.length_b   1.000
_cell.length_c   1.000
_cell.angle_alpha   90.00
_cell.angle_beta   90.00
_cell.angle_gamma   90.00
#
_symmetry.space_group_name_H-M   'P 1'
#
loop_
_entity.id
_entity.type
_entity.pdbx_description
1 polymer ?
#
loop_
_entity_poly.entity_id
_entity_poly.type
_entity_poly.pdbx_seq_one_letter_code
_entity_poly.pdbx_strand_id
1 'polypeptide(L)'
;MEVVDSDPNQAPGENRPKRKVKLIMLRYKTNYNLVLKDLNEKYLNSINKLIGEYIRITPISEDQHREITATLKTNGEEFYAIPPPLAKDRTK
;
A
#
# COMPACT_ATOMS: atom_id res chain seq x y z
N MET A 1 -35.24 -0.84 27.69
CA MET A 1 -34.83 -1.95 26.80
C MET A 1 -34.89 -1.37 25.40
N GLU A 2 -33.81 -0.73 24.97
CA GLU A 2 -33.77 -0.03 23.69
C GLU A 2 -33.45 -1.05 22.59
N VAL A 3 -34.35 -1.11 21.61
CA VAL A 3 -34.28 -1.99 20.45
C VAL A 3 -33.24 -1.45 19.47
N VAL A 4 -32.34 -2.35 19.08
CA VAL A 4 -31.30 -2.17 18.07
C VAL A 4 -31.92 -2.09 16.68
N ASP A 5 -32.03 -0.89 16.12
CA ASP A 5 -32.25 -0.73 14.68
C ASP A 5 -30.93 -1.00 13.95
N SER A 6 -30.71 -2.28 13.65
CA SER A 6 -29.68 -2.71 12.70
C SER A 6 -30.20 -2.48 11.29
N ASP A 7 -29.71 -1.44 10.62
CA ASP A 7 -29.91 -1.20 9.19
C ASP A 7 -29.27 -2.35 8.38
N PRO A 8 -30.03 -3.09 7.55
CA PRO A 8 -29.53 -4.26 6.82
C PRO A 8 -28.80 -3.94 5.50
N ASN A 9 -28.50 -2.68 5.17
CA ASN A 9 -27.96 -2.29 3.86
C ASN A 9 -26.46 -1.98 3.76
N GLN A 10 -25.60 -2.58 4.59
CA GLN A 10 -24.15 -2.55 4.32
C GLN A 10 -23.69 -3.75 3.50
N ALA A 11 -23.67 -3.56 2.18
CA ALA A 11 -22.95 -4.43 1.27
C ALA A 11 -21.47 -4.56 1.71
N PRO A 12 -20.87 -5.77 1.70
CA PRO A 12 -19.45 -5.97 1.99
C PRO A 12 -18.64 -5.54 0.77
N GLY A 13 -18.53 -4.24 0.54
CA GLY A 13 -17.87 -3.70 -0.64
C GLY A 13 -17.45 -2.25 -0.45
N GLU A 14 -16.14 -2.01 -0.56
CA GLU A 14 -15.54 -0.70 -0.82
C GLU A 14 -15.51 0.34 0.31
N ASN A 15 -14.96 -0.03 1.46
CA ASN A 15 -14.19 0.92 2.28
C ASN A 15 -12.71 0.89 1.89
N ARG A 16 -12.39 0.92 0.59
CA ARG A 16 -11.02 1.17 0.15
C ARG A 16 -10.84 2.69 0.09
N PRO A 17 -9.96 3.29 0.90
CA PRO A 17 -9.70 4.72 0.79
C PRO A 17 -9.33 5.03 -0.65
N LYS A 18 -9.98 6.05 -1.25
CA LYS A 18 -9.59 6.63 -2.54
C LYS A 18 -8.09 6.91 -2.45
N ARG A 19 -7.26 6.09 -3.10
CA ARG A 19 -5.82 6.06 -2.88
C ARG A 19 -5.22 7.39 -3.34
N LYS A 20 -4.92 8.28 -2.40
CA LYS A 20 -4.17 9.52 -2.65
C LYS A 20 -2.66 9.35 -2.45
N VAL A 21 -2.25 8.26 -1.80
CA VAL A 21 -0.85 8.00 -1.46
C VAL A 21 -0.13 7.38 -2.64
N LYS A 22 1.08 7.89 -2.92
CA LYS A 22 1.98 7.35 -3.95
C LYS A 22 2.39 5.91 -3.61
N LEU A 23 2.56 5.09 -4.63
CA LEU A 23 3.07 3.73 -4.50
C LEU A 23 4.60 3.76 -4.58
N ILE A 24 5.26 2.81 -3.94
CA ILE A 24 6.71 2.67 -4.00
C ILE A 24 7.03 1.38 -4.75
N MET A 25 7.89 1.47 -5.76
CA MET A 25 8.41 0.35 -6.52
C MET A 25 9.87 0.15 -6.15
N LEU A 26 10.12 -0.79 -5.26
CA LEU A 26 11.46 -1.16 -4.83
C LEU A 26 12.02 -2.19 -5.80
N ARG A 27 13.15 -1.89 -6.44
CA ARG A 27 13.88 -2.85 -7.28
C ARG A 27 14.44 -3.92 -6.36
N TYR A 28 14.14 -5.17 -6.65
CA TYR A 28 14.60 -6.28 -5.85
C TYR A 28 15.81 -6.95 -6.52
N LYS A 29 16.86 -7.28 -5.75
CA LYS A 29 18.10 -7.89 -6.30
C LYS A 29 18.38 -9.33 -5.85
N THR A 30 18.08 -9.75 -4.62
CA THR A 30 18.07 -11.18 -4.20
C THR A 30 17.47 -11.27 -2.77
N ASN A 31 16.79 -12.37 -2.41
CA ASN A 31 16.00 -12.62 -1.17
C ASN A 31 14.65 -11.88 -0.94
N TYR A 32 13.69 -11.99 -1.87
CA TYR A 32 12.44 -11.19 -1.87
C TYR A 32 11.62 -11.44 -0.62
N ASN A 33 11.54 -12.71 -0.21
CA ASN A 33 10.76 -13.13 0.95
C ASN A 33 11.26 -12.47 2.25
N LEU A 34 12.56 -12.23 2.38
CA LEU A 34 13.12 -11.55 3.56
C LEU A 34 12.75 -10.07 3.56
N VAL A 35 13.00 -9.38 2.45
CA VAL A 35 12.65 -7.95 2.30
C VAL A 35 11.15 -7.74 2.50
N LEU A 36 10.31 -8.62 1.95
CA LEU A 36 8.86 -8.54 2.12
C LEU A 36 8.44 -8.74 3.58
N LYS A 37 9.07 -9.72 4.26
CA LYS A 37 8.80 -9.99 5.68
C LYS A 37 9.16 -8.78 6.53
N ASP A 38 10.34 -8.21 6.35
CA ASP A 38 10.81 -7.04 7.08
C ASP A 38 9.90 -5.83 6.84
N LEU A 39 9.46 -5.60 5.60
CA LEU A 39 8.52 -4.54 5.26
C LEU A 39 7.14 -4.76 5.91
N ASN A 40 6.64 -5.98 5.93
CA ASN A 40 5.35 -6.30 6.56
C ASN A 40 5.40 -6.19 8.09
N GLU A 41 6.53 -6.56 8.70
CA GLU A 41 6.76 -6.43 10.15
C GLU A 41 6.90 -4.97 10.57
N LYS A 42 7.65 -4.17 9.80
CA LYS A 42 7.91 -2.76 10.11
C LYS A 42 6.74 -1.84 9.75
N TYR A 43 6.03 -2.14 8.66
CA TYR A 43 4.95 -1.31 8.13
C TYR A 43 3.64 -2.09 8.11
N LEU A 44 3.07 -2.28 9.31
CA LEU A 44 1.76 -2.88 9.50
C LEU A 44 0.72 -2.24 8.58
N ASN A 45 -0.12 -3.07 7.97
CA ASN A 45 -1.19 -2.71 7.03
C ASN A 45 -0.75 -2.19 5.65
N SER A 46 0.55 -2.14 5.35
CA SER A 46 1.01 -1.94 3.97
C SER A 46 0.65 -3.15 3.09
N ILE A 47 0.22 -2.92 1.85
CA ILE A 47 -0.05 -4.00 0.89
C ILE A 47 1.15 -4.12 -0.04
N ASN A 48 1.98 -5.14 0.22
CA ASN A 48 3.22 -5.39 -0.48
C ASN A 48 3.07 -6.58 -1.44
N LYS A 49 3.46 -6.41 -2.71
CA LYS A 49 3.33 -7.44 -3.75
C LYS A 49 4.55 -7.45 -4.66
N LEU A 50 5.04 -8.63 -5.02
CA LEU A 50 6.01 -8.79 -6.12
C LEU A 50 5.32 -8.54 -7.47
N ILE A 51 5.95 -7.73 -8.31
CA ILE A 51 5.55 -7.45 -9.69
C ILE A 51 6.82 -7.42 -10.55
N GLY A 52 7.08 -8.52 -11.26
CA GLY A 52 8.30 -8.67 -12.05
C GLY A 52 9.56 -8.58 -11.17
N GLU A 53 10.46 -7.66 -11.50
CA GLU A 53 11.70 -7.39 -10.76
C GLU A 53 11.52 -6.37 -9.60
N TYR A 54 10.27 -6.03 -9.25
CA TYR A 54 9.97 -4.99 -8.27
C TYR A 54 9.03 -5.47 -7.17
N ILE A 55 9.24 -4.97 -5.95
CA ILE A 55 8.27 -5.03 -4.87
C ILE A 55 7.46 -3.75 -4.91
N ARG A 56 6.18 -3.90 -5.24
CA ARG A 56 5.20 -2.82 -5.10
C ARG A 56 4.75 -2.74 -3.66
N ILE A 57 5.10 -1.65 -3.01
CA ILE A 57 4.67 -1.30 -1.66
C ILE A 57 3.54 -0.30 -1.79
N THR A 58 2.41 -0.59 -1.14
CA THR A 58 1.24 0.29 -1.09
C THR A 58 1.10 0.81 0.34
N PRO A 59 1.59 2.04 0.63
CA PRO A 59 1.44 2.63 1.94
C PRO A 59 -0.02 3.04 2.20
N ILE A 60 -0.40 3.10 3.48
CA ILE A 60 -1.75 3.52 3.92
C ILE A 60 -1.85 5.03 4.14
N SER A 61 -0.73 5.72 4.34
CA SER A 61 -0.65 7.16 4.61
C SER A 61 0.58 7.80 3.96
N GLU A 62 0.56 9.14 3.82
CA GLU A 62 1.71 9.88 3.31
C GLU A 62 2.91 9.81 4.27
N ASP A 63 2.68 9.79 5.57
CA ASP A 63 3.74 9.67 6.57
C ASP A 63 4.44 8.30 6.45
N GLN A 64 3.66 7.22 6.32
CA GLN A 64 4.21 5.90 6.08
C GLN A 64 5.00 5.86 4.77
N HIS A 65 4.52 6.50 3.71
CA HIS A 65 5.30 6.65 2.47
C HIS A 65 6.64 7.35 2.71
N ARG A 66 6.66 8.47 3.46
CA ARG A 66 7.89 9.19 3.80
C ARG A 66 8.86 8.32 4.60
N GLU A 67 8.38 7.60 5.60
CA GLU A 67 9.20 6.69 6.41
C GLU A 67 9.81 5.54 5.60
N ILE A 68 9.01 4.90 4.73
CA ILE A 68 9.48 3.83 3.85
C ILE A 68 10.56 4.38 2.91
N THR A 69 10.27 5.48 2.21
CA THR A 69 11.25 6.06 1.27
C THR A 69 12.53 6.55 1.96
N ALA A 70 12.44 7.08 3.17
CA ALA A 70 13.62 7.43 3.96
C ALA A 70 14.45 6.19 4.31
N THR A 71 13.82 5.12 4.77
CA THR A 71 14.49 3.85 5.09
C THR A 71 15.18 3.25 3.87
N LEU A 72 14.48 3.19 2.73
CA LEU A 72 15.05 2.67 1.48
C LEU A 72 16.25 3.50 1.01
N LYS A 73 16.18 4.83 1.12
CA LYS A 73 17.32 5.71 0.82
C LYS A 73 18.51 5.45 1.73
N THR A 74 18.27 5.35 3.04
CA THR A 74 19.33 5.07 4.03
C THR A 74 20.02 3.74 3.76
N ASN A 75 19.28 2.74 3.30
CA ASN A 75 19.81 1.41 2.98
C ASN A 75 20.47 1.33 1.58
N GLY A 76 20.44 2.41 0.79
CA GLY A 76 21.00 2.43 -0.57
C GLY A 76 20.19 1.63 -1.59
N GLU A 77 18.90 1.40 -1.32
CA GLU A 77 18.02 0.62 -2.18
C GLU A 77 17.56 1.44 -3.40
N GLU A 78 17.51 0.78 -4.56
CA GLU A 78 16.98 1.40 -5.79
C GLU A 78 15.45 1.34 -5.80
N PHE A 79 14.77 2.50 -5.77
CA PHE A 79 13.31 2.56 -5.87
C PHE A 79 12.82 3.79 -6.64
N TYR A 80 11.56 3.73 -7.09
CA TYR A 80 10.85 4.89 -7.63
C TYR A 80 9.42 4.98 -7.07
N ALA A 81 8.88 6.20 -7.03
CA ALA A 81 7.52 6.45 -6.56
C ALA A 81 6.58 6.62 -7.77
N ILE A 82 5.50 5.83 -7.81
CA ILE A 82 4.45 5.96 -8.83
C ILE A 82 3.29 6.76 -8.21
N PRO A 83 2.77 7.80 -8.88
CA PRO A 83 1.52 8.41 -8.45
C PRO A 83 0.39 7.37 -8.37
N PRO A 84 -0.59 7.55 -7.48
CA PRO A 84 -1.73 6.66 -7.46
C PRO A 84 -2.39 6.66 -8.85
N PRO A 85 -2.87 5.50 -9.33
CA PRO A 85 -3.63 5.47 -10.57
C PRO A 85 -4.79 6.45 -10.41
N LEU A 86 -4.85 7.46 -11.29
CA LEU A 86 -6.02 8.31 -11.42
C LEU A 86 -7.22 7.37 -11.47
N ALA A 87 -8.19 7.57 -10.59
CA ALA A 87 -9.45 6.85 -10.66
C ALA A 87 -9.93 7.04 -12.10
N LYS A 88 -9.86 5.99 -12.92
CA LYS A 88 -10.43 6.05 -14.25
C LYS A 88 -11.91 6.22 -13.98
N ASP A 89 -12.42 7.44 -14.17
CA ASP A 89 -13.84 7.65 -14.38
C ASP A 89 -14.21 6.76 -15.57
N ARG A 90 -14.64 5.54 -15.26
CA ARG A 90 -15.37 4.70 -16.19
C ARG A 90 -16.78 5.24 -16.19
N THR A 91 -16.96 6.43 -16.74
CA THR A 91 -18.23 6.85 -17.31
C THR A 91 -18.39 5.99 -18.56
N LYS A 92 -19.19 4.93 -18.41
CA LYS A 92 -19.79 4.22 -19.53
C LYS A 92 -21.22 4.71 -19.68
#